data_AF-A0A497CS65-F1
#
_entry.id   AF-A0A497CS65-F1
#
_cell.length_a   1.000
_cell.length_b   1.000
_cell.length_c   1.000
_cell.angle_alpha   90.00
_cell.angle_beta   90.00
_cell.angle_gamma   90.00
#
_symmetry.space_group_name_H-M   'P 1'
#
loop_
_entity.id
_entity.type
_entity.pdbx_description
1 polymer ?
#
loop_
_entity_poly.entity_id
_entity_poly.type
_entity_poly.pdbx_seq_one_letter_code
_entity_poly.pdbx_strand_id
1 'polypeptide(L)'
;MNAIKISGNYPSNKVKIYDAEYLNYEDSTLLPGFLIPDDNDEFSIHESEGHFGFFNSSGTQFHVLVKARNGSGLINGWAVVTVDVE
;
A
#
# COMPACT_ATOMS: atom_id res chain seq x y z
N MET A 1 18.92 -4.19 5.38
CA MET A 1 17.72 -3.66 6.05
C MET A 1 17.37 -2.37 5.35
N ASN A 2 16.24 -2.34 4.66
CA ASN A 2 15.84 -1.21 3.81
C ASN A 2 14.82 -0.31 4.53
N ALA A 3 14.88 1.00 4.28
CA ALA A 3 13.90 1.96 4.78
C ALA A 3 12.71 2.06 3.82
N ILE A 4 11.48 2.09 4.36
CA ILE A 4 10.26 2.09 3.54
C ILE A 4 9.38 3.31 3.88
N LYS A 5 8.85 3.99 2.85
CA LYS A 5 8.00 5.17 3.01
C LYS A 5 6.81 5.21 2.04
N ILE A 6 5.68 5.69 2.54
CA ILE A 6 4.51 6.09 1.72
C ILE A 6 4.77 7.51 1.19
N SER A 7 4.68 7.70 -0.13
CA SER A 7 5.12 8.94 -0.77
C SER A 7 4.17 10.13 -0.58
N GLY A 8 4.65 11.19 0.07
CA GLY A 8 4.17 12.58 -0.10
C GLY A 8 2.83 12.95 0.56
N ASN A 9 2.44 14.23 0.44
CA ASN A 9 1.21 14.80 1.01
C ASN A 9 -0.11 14.22 0.42
N TYR A 10 -0.02 13.28 -0.53
CA TYR A 10 -1.15 12.65 -1.19
C TYR A 10 -1.04 11.12 -1.10
N PRO A 11 -2.13 10.40 -0.82
CA PRO A 11 -2.13 8.95 -0.81
C PRO A 11 -1.64 8.39 -2.16
N SER A 12 -0.86 7.31 -2.13
CA SER A 12 -0.32 6.66 -3.33
C SER A 12 -0.61 5.16 -3.29
N ASN A 13 -0.80 4.55 -4.46
CA ASN A 13 -0.89 3.11 -4.63
C ASN A 13 0.48 2.41 -4.62
N LYS A 14 1.55 3.13 -4.25
CA LYS A 14 2.92 2.60 -4.21
C LYS A 14 3.59 2.88 -2.87
N VAL A 15 4.44 1.93 -2.50
CA VAL A 15 5.38 2.03 -1.40
C VAL A 15 6.77 2.17 -1.98
N LYS A 16 7.58 3.08 -1.45
CA LYS A 16 8.97 3.30 -1.90
C LYS A 16 9.95 2.66 -0.93
N ILE A 17 10.93 1.97 -1.49
CA ILE A 17 12.01 1.27 -0.80
C ILE A 17 13.28 2.09 -0.98
N TYR A 18 14.00 2.27 0.11
CA TYR A 18 15.21 3.04 0.20
C TYR A 18 16.29 2.23 0.89
N ASP A 19 17.54 2.46 0.51
CA ASP A 19 18.69 2.01 1.27
C ASP A 19 18.68 2.65 2.66
N ALA A 20 19.01 1.88 3.71
CA ALA A 20 18.97 2.41 5.07
C ALA A 20 20.20 3.22 5.48
N GLU A 21 21.35 3.04 4.83
CA GLU A 21 22.57 3.76 5.20
C GLU A 21 22.54 5.22 4.71
N TYR A 22 22.05 5.42 3.48
CA TYR A 22 22.11 6.70 2.79
C TYR A 22 20.74 7.23 2.36
N LEU A 23 19.64 6.50 2.61
CA LEU A 23 18.28 6.85 2.20
C LEU A 23 18.17 7.08 0.69
N ASN A 24 19.01 6.39 -0.09
CA ASN A 24 18.94 6.39 -1.53
C ASN A 24 17.70 5.61 -1.96
N TYR A 25 16.93 6.15 -2.91
CA TYR A 25 15.81 5.42 -3.49
C TYR A 25 16.33 4.18 -4.23
N GLU A 26 15.80 3.00 -3.88
CA GLU A 26 16.15 1.74 -4.54
C GLU A 26 15.06 1.30 -5.49
N ASP A 27 13.82 1.20 -4.99
CA ASP A 27 12.70 0.66 -5.77
C ASP A 27 11.33 1.13 -5.24
N SER A 28 10.25 0.71 -5.91
CA SER A 28 8.88 0.87 -5.43
C SER A 28 8.02 -0.34 -5.76
N THR A 29 7.15 -0.70 -4.82
CA THR A 29 6.19 -1.79 -4.97
C THR A 29 4.77 -1.25 -5.02
N LEU A 30 3.95 -1.80 -5.92
CA LEU A 30 2.52 -1.52 -5.99
C LEU A 30 1.79 -2.19 -4.81
N LEU A 31 0.91 -1.44 -4.17
CA LEU A 31 0.00 -1.97 -3.17
C LEU A 31 -1.10 -2.79 -3.85
N PRO A 32 -1.53 -3.92 -3.26
CA PRO A 32 -2.68 -4.67 -3.74
C PRO A 32 -3.93 -3.79 -3.83
N GLY A 33 -4.71 -3.98 -4.88
CA GLY A 33 -6.01 -3.34 -5.07
C GLY A 33 -7.15 -4.07 -4.36
N PHE A 34 -8.35 -3.50 -4.44
CA PHE A 34 -9.59 -4.11 -3.98
C PHE A 34 -10.28 -4.80 -5.14
N LEU A 35 -10.71 -6.05 -4.94
CA LEU A 35 -11.54 -6.77 -5.89
C LEU A 35 -13.01 -6.40 -5.65
N ILE A 36 -13.67 -5.84 -6.65
CA ILE A 36 -15.04 -5.34 -6.55
C ILE A 36 -15.89 -5.99 -7.65
N PRO A 37 -17.05 -6.59 -7.32
CA PRO A 37 -17.99 -7.07 -8.32
C PRO A 37 -18.64 -5.88 -9.04
N ASP A 38 -18.83 -6.00 -10.35
CA ASP A 38 -19.60 -5.07 -11.16
C ASP A 38 -21.08 -5.49 -11.26
N ASP A 39 -21.89 -4.70 -11.96
CA ASP A 39 -23.32 -4.96 -12.15
C ASP A 39 -23.61 -6.18 -13.05
N ASN A 40 -22.59 -6.79 -13.67
CA ASN A 40 -22.69 -7.93 -14.58
C ASN A 40 -22.09 -9.22 -13.98
N ASP A 41 -21.88 -9.28 -12.66
CA ASP A 41 -21.18 -10.38 -11.96
C ASP A 41 -19.71 -10.58 -12.42
N GLU A 42 -19.10 -9.61 -13.09
CA GLU A 42 -17.67 -9.58 -13.35
C GLU A 42 -16.93 -8.95 -12.17
N PHE A 43 -15.63 -9.23 -12.04
CA PHE A 43 -14.80 -8.63 -10.99
C PHE A 43 -13.76 -7.69 -11.61
N SER A 44 -13.65 -6.50 -11.03
CA SER A 44 -12.64 -5.51 -11.41
C SER A 44 -11.73 -5.19 -10.21
N ILE A 45 -10.44 -4.94 -10.50
CA ILE A 45 -9.47 -4.51 -9.48
C ILE A 45 -9.44 -2.99 -9.45
N HIS A 46 -9.78 -2.42 -8.31
CA HIS A 46 -9.65 -0.99 -8.06
C HIS A 46 -8.38 -0.70 -7.27
N GLU A 47 -7.65 0.33 -7.69
CA GLU A 47 -6.42 0.76 -7.00
C GLU A 47 -6.69 1.12 -5.53
N SER A 48 -5.75 0.73 -4.67
CA SER A 48 -5.72 1.15 -3.29
C SER A 48 -4.81 2.35 -3.09
N GLU A 49 -5.08 3.12 -2.05
CA GLU A 49 -4.33 4.29 -1.63
C GLU A 49 -3.73 4.00 -0.25
N GLY A 50 -2.41 3.98 -0.14
CA GLY A 50 -1.71 3.87 1.13
C GLY A 50 -1.79 5.17 1.92
N HIS A 51 -2.25 5.11 3.16
CA HIS A 51 -2.44 6.27 4.03
C HIS A 51 -1.47 6.32 5.20
N PHE A 52 -1.20 5.18 5.82
CA PHE A 52 -0.34 5.10 6.99
C PHE A 52 0.44 3.79 6.97
N GLY A 53 1.74 3.86 7.30
CA GLY A 53 2.64 2.72 7.27
C GLY A 53 3.42 2.60 8.56
N PHE A 54 3.60 1.38 9.07
CA PHE A 54 4.34 1.11 10.29
C PHE A 54 5.03 -0.24 10.22
N PHE A 55 6.16 -0.35 10.91
CA PHE A 55 6.90 -1.61 11.03
C PHE A 55 6.40 -2.41 12.23
N ASN A 56 6.50 -3.74 12.13
CA ASN A 56 6.39 -4.61 13.29
C ASN A 56 7.61 -4.44 14.23
N SER A 57 7.54 -5.00 15.43
CA SER A 57 8.59 -4.82 16.44
C SER A 57 9.94 -5.43 16.07
N SER A 58 9.98 -6.40 15.16
CA SER A 58 11.22 -7.01 14.67
C SER A 58 11.82 -6.28 13.47
N GLY A 59 11.12 -5.33 12.85
CA GLY A 59 11.54 -4.63 11.65
C GLY A 59 11.50 -5.49 10.37
N THR A 60 10.90 -6.68 10.42
CA THR A 60 10.86 -7.62 9.29
C THR A 60 9.62 -7.49 8.43
N GLN A 61 8.64 -6.70 8.88
CA GLN A 61 7.38 -6.49 8.15
C GLN A 61 6.98 -5.02 8.21
N PHE A 62 6.55 -4.52 7.06
CA PHE A 62 5.97 -3.19 6.90
C PHE A 62 4.48 -3.33 6.60
N HIS A 63 3.65 -2.83 7.52
CA HIS A 63 2.21 -2.83 7.39
C HIS A 63 1.74 -1.48 6.84
N VAL A 64 0.82 -1.52 5.89
CA VAL A 64 0.23 -0.32 5.28
C VAL A 64 -1.28 -0.36 5.44
N LEU A 65 -1.84 0.65 6.10
CA LEU A 65 -3.27 0.93 6.07
C LEU A 65 -3.61 1.50 4.69
N VAL A 66 -4.40 0.75 3.94
CA VAL A 66 -4.84 1.10 2.59
C VAL A 66 -6.32 1.40 2.54
N LYS A 67 -6.71 2.28 1.63
CA LYS A 67 -8.09 2.60 1.34
C LYS A 67 -8.39 2.42 -0.14
N ALA A 68 -9.54 1.89 -0.51
CA ALA A 68 -10.02 1.93 -1.88
C ALA A 68 -10.19 3.40 -2.31
N ARG A 69 -9.75 3.73 -3.53
CA ARG A 69 -9.88 5.08 -4.08
C ARG A 69 -11.34 5.56 -4.03
N ASN A 70 -11.53 6.86 -3.79
CA ASN A 70 -12.85 7.47 -3.81
C ASN A 70 -13.52 7.24 -5.19
N GLY A 71 -14.79 6.85 -5.18
CA GLY A 71 -15.51 6.46 -6.39
C GLY A 71 -15.48 4.97 -6.72
N SER A 72 -14.87 4.14 -5.86
CA SER A 72 -14.89 2.67 -5.97
C SER A 72 -16.23 2.01 -5.63
N GLY A 73 -17.20 2.74 -5.06
CA GLY A 73 -18.49 2.17 -4.66
C GLY A 73 -18.47 1.35 -3.35
N LEU A 74 -17.30 1.10 -2.76
CA LEU A 74 -17.19 0.37 -1.49
C LEU A 74 -17.65 1.22 -0.30
N ILE A 75 -18.58 0.68 0.48
CA ILE A 75 -19.04 1.26 1.75
C ILE A 75 -17.93 1.19 2.81
N ASN A 76 -17.19 0.07 2.85
CA ASN A 76 -16.02 -0.08 3.71
C ASN A 76 -14.81 -0.51 2.86
N GLY A 77 -14.03 0.48 2.45
CA GLY A 77 -12.86 0.27 1.59
C GLY A 77 -11.54 0.29 2.35
N TRP A 78 -11.49 -0.01 3.65
CA TRP A 78 -10.24 -0.02 4.42
C TRP A 78 -9.69 -1.44 4.59
N ALA A 79 -8.38 -1.59 4.45
CA ALA A 79 -7.67 -2.85 4.69
C ALA A 79 -6.23 -2.59 5.20
N VAL A 80 -5.57 -3.65 5.66
CA VAL A 80 -4.14 -3.63 6.00
C VAL A 80 -3.41 -4.57 5.06
N VAL A 81 -2.38 -4.05 4.40
CA VAL A 81 -1.45 -4.81 3.56
C VAL A 81 -0.17 -5.03 4.36
N THR A 82 0.41 -6.22 4.25
CA THR A 82 1.72 -6.53 4.82
C THR A 82 2.72 -6.72 3.68
N VAL A 83 3.87 -6.07 3.80
CA VAL A 83 5.02 -6.22 2.92
C VAL A 83 6.16 -6.77 3.76
N ASP A 84 6.69 -7.93 3.40
CA ASP A 84 7.86 -8.49 4.08
C ASP A 84 9.11 -7.68 3.71
N VAL A 85 10.00 -7.48 4.69
CA VAL A 85 11.18 -6.63 4.61
C VAL A 85 12.41 -7.45 5.01
N GLU A 86 13.38 -7.54 4.10
CA GLU A 86 14.67 -8.22 4.31
C GLU A 86 15.78 -7.25 4.79
#